data_AF-A0A9E0PXC3-F1
#
_entry.id   AF-A0A9E0PXC3-F1
#
_cell.length_a   1.000
_cell.length_b   1.000
_cell.length_c   1.000
_cell.angle_alpha   90.00
_cell.angle_beta   90.00
_cell.angle_gamma   90.00
#
_symmetry.space_group_name_H-M   'P 1'
#
loop_
_entity.id
_entity.type
_entity.pdbx_description
1 polymer ?
#
loop_
_entity_poly.entity_id
_entity_poly.type
_entity_poly.pdbx_seq_one_letter_code
_entity_poly.pdbx_strand_id
1 'polypeptide(L)'
;MAKKKLKDLPRSSSRVKTIGQDPLMKVFRGIPLRRSHPALACEYEDLGPYSADDVSAGSNRVVRWRHGRCGEFIEVAINIRARAWDEGTKDQGCYICAGRDPRPKPPQVIPKWLQKEIVRDRRRATRVKDISPWSQSYWLFKCPSGGELVYSSRIMDRLNPISQEPKQGCPCRKCCKDKRVNLMAESVERKRGRPDVWNMFLRTRENVGFDPKRLPVNHRVRWKCAKNAGHRFARSLAELYKDGCPTCAKEDDENSLAALKYRHIAREFLFVPSDPELSPINIKPGSHVVAAFRCSEGHTFNKAVCRRTQPNPENCPYCAGKRSDAPTLLSVSPYILKRWHPEKNVAIDSKSGEEKPIDPELILADSRKKYWFYCFYEHIYQASPAELLAGVDQCRSCALLPDNVDNAREGLAEQWFQERNGDRTPWNTAAGCRSKVWWKCQAGPDHEWMAEVYQRAIKGTDCPFCANRQVSVTNSLRTIHPELAKLMHADDNAGRTASDVVATTTKAIKWRCPCSKTYERSVQHMLERGTGCSACRKIEALAIKQKAKDYC
;
A
#
# COMPACT_ATOMS: atom_id res chain seq x y z
N MET A 1 -17.85 -16.42 -28.10
CA MET A 1 -18.28 -15.65 -29.29
C MET A 1 -17.61 -14.27 -29.26
N ALA A 2 -17.15 -13.80 -30.42
CA ALA A 2 -16.08 -12.82 -30.59
C ALA A 2 -16.35 -11.43 -29.97
N LYS A 3 -15.36 -10.90 -29.23
CA LYS A 3 -15.25 -9.48 -28.87
C LYS A 3 -15.00 -8.66 -30.14
N LYS A 4 -16.04 -8.06 -30.73
CA LYS A 4 -15.87 -7.03 -31.76
C LYS A 4 -15.17 -5.81 -31.15
N LYS A 5 -14.04 -5.42 -31.73
CA LYS A 5 -13.26 -4.25 -31.32
C LYS A 5 -13.95 -2.97 -31.80
N LEU A 6 -13.77 -1.89 -31.03
CA LEU A 6 -14.34 -0.55 -31.17
C LEU A 6 -14.15 0.16 -32.54
N LYS A 7 -13.50 -0.48 -33.51
CA LYS A 7 -13.26 0.07 -34.87
C LYS A 7 -14.36 -0.30 -35.86
N ASP A 8 -15.26 -1.23 -35.51
CA ASP A 8 -16.23 -1.81 -36.44
C ASP A 8 -17.63 -1.13 -36.36
N LEU A 9 -17.79 -0.09 -35.53
CA LEU A 9 -19.01 0.72 -35.50
C LEU A 9 -18.92 1.82 -36.56
N PRO A 10 -19.92 1.97 -37.46
CA PRO A 10 -19.88 3.00 -38.48
C PRO A 10 -19.86 4.39 -37.83
N ARG A 11 -18.77 5.15 -38.07
CA ARG A 11 -18.69 6.57 -37.71
C ARG A 11 -19.68 7.34 -38.56
N SER A 12 -20.64 8.04 -37.95
CA SER A 12 -21.48 8.97 -38.69
C SER A 12 -20.62 10.13 -39.22
N SER A 13 -20.40 10.16 -40.53
CA SER A 13 -19.83 11.31 -41.23
C SER A 13 -20.91 12.36 -41.43
N SER A 14 -20.91 13.41 -40.60
CA SER A 14 -21.63 14.64 -40.93
C SER A 14 -20.99 15.88 -40.30
N ARG A 15 -19.76 16.17 -40.74
CA ARG A 15 -19.34 17.58 -40.89
C ARG A 15 -19.97 18.11 -42.18
N VAL A 16 -21.22 18.57 -42.10
CA VAL A 16 -21.75 19.53 -43.08
C VAL A 16 -22.60 20.53 -42.30
N LYS A 17 -22.14 21.80 -42.28
CA LYS A 17 -23.00 22.93 -41.94
C LYS A 17 -24.15 22.96 -42.94
N THR A 18 -25.39 22.81 -42.48
CA THR A 18 -26.56 23.23 -43.26
C THR A 18 -27.40 24.13 -42.39
N ILE A 19 -27.27 25.43 -42.65
CA ILE A 19 -28.20 26.45 -42.20
C ILE A 19 -29.45 26.28 -43.07
N GLY A 20 -30.63 26.10 -42.47
CA GLY A 20 -31.91 26.31 -43.14
C GLY A 20 -32.57 25.13 -43.87
N GLN A 21 -32.53 23.89 -43.34
CA GLN A 21 -33.47 22.84 -43.79
C GLN A 21 -34.22 22.27 -42.60
N ASP A 22 -35.55 22.19 -42.72
CA ASP A 22 -36.45 21.57 -41.76
C ASP A 22 -36.02 20.11 -41.55
N PRO A 23 -35.60 19.72 -40.32
CA PRO A 23 -35.01 18.42 -40.09
C PRO A 23 -35.97 17.22 -40.20
N LEU A 24 -37.27 17.46 -40.43
CA LEU A 24 -38.35 16.46 -40.49
C LEU A 24 -38.41 15.63 -41.79
N MET A 25 -37.61 15.94 -42.81
CA MET A 25 -37.75 15.37 -44.17
C MET A 25 -36.68 14.35 -44.59
N LYS A 26 -35.70 14.00 -43.73
CA LYS A 26 -34.66 13.01 -44.08
C LYS A 26 -34.90 11.68 -43.39
N VAL A 27 -35.16 10.63 -44.18
CA VAL A 27 -35.20 9.24 -43.70
C VAL A 27 -33.89 8.90 -43.00
N PHE A 28 -33.96 8.59 -41.71
CA PHE A 28 -32.82 8.20 -40.90
C PHE A 28 -32.16 6.93 -41.46
N ARG A 29 -30.89 7.02 -41.90
CA ARG A 29 -30.11 5.91 -42.49
C ARG A 29 -29.13 5.29 -41.49
N GLY A 30 -29.63 4.80 -40.36
CA GLY A 30 -28.84 4.13 -39.32
C GLY A 30 -29.63 3.04 -38.60
N ILE A 31 -29.00 2.32 -37.67
CA ILE A 31 -29.73 1.45 -36.74
C ILE A 31 -30.36 2.36 -35.67
N PRO A 32 -31.69 2.36 -35.50
CA PRO A 32 -32.35 3.21 -34.51
C PRO A 32 -31.91 2.92 -33.08
N LEU A 33 -31.98 3.92 -32.20
CA LEU A 33 -31.66 3.76 -30.79
C LEU A 33 -32.59 2.72 -30.16
N ARG A 34 -33.89 2.74 -30.49
CA ARG A 34 -34.86 1.73 -30.02
C ARG A 34 -34.49 0.31 -30.43
N ARG A 35 -33.91 0.13 -31.61
CA ARG A 35 -33.52 -1.19 -32.11
C ARG A 35 -32.17 -1.67 -31.56
N SER A 36 -31.23 -0.75 -31.36
CA SER A 36 -29.89 -1.07 -30.86
C SER A 36 -29.84 -1.21 -29.34
N HIS A 37 -30.57 -0.37 -28.61
CA HIS A 37 -30.62 -0.32 -27.15
C HIS A 37 -32.07 -0.13 -26.66
N PRO A 38 -32.93 -1.17 -26.76
CA PRO A 38 -34.37 -1.04 -26.47
C PRO A 38 -34.69 -0.52 -25.08
N ALA A 39 -33.95 -1.00 -24.06
CA ALA A 39 -34.14 -0.57 -22.68
C ALA A 39 -33.71 0.89 -22.44
N LEU A 40 -32.61 1.32 -23.07
CA LEU A 40 -32.18 2.71 -23.00
C LEU A 40 -33.13 3.66 -23.76
N ALA A 41 -33.73 3.18 -24.85
CA ALA A 41 -34.71 3.93 -25.61
C ALA A 41 -36.01 4.21 -24.83
N CYS A 42 -36.32 3.43 -23.79
CA CYS A 42 -37.41 3.72 -22.87
C CYS A 42 -37.12 4.93 -21.96
N GLU A 43 -35.84 5.27 -21.75
CA GLU A 43 -35.43 6.46 -20.97
C GLU A 43 -35.38 7.72 -21.83
N TYR A 44 -35.55 7.62 -23.16
CA TYR A 44 -35.31 8.70 -24.10
C TYR A 44 -36.49 9.69 -24.15
N GLU A 45 -36.20 10.98 -23.89
CA GLU A 45 -37.14 12.08 -24.02
C GLU A 45 -36.51 13.27 -24.77
N ASP A 46 -36.77 13.40 -26.08
CA ASP A 46 -36.35 14.59 -26.82
C ASP A 46 -37.27 15.76 -26.48
N LEU A 47 -36.70 16.96 -26.36
CA LEU A 47 -37.46 18.20 -26.21
C LEU A 47 -37.92 18.78 -27.57
N GLY A 48 -37.78 18.02 -28.64
CA GLY A 48 -38.09 18.37 -30.02
C GLY A 48 -38.74 17.20 -30.78
N PRO A 49 -38.75 17.22 -32.12
CA PRO A 49 -39.64 16.37 -32.91
C PRO A 49 -39.13 14.94 -33.14
N TYR A 50 -38.09 14.50 -32.44
CA TYR A 50 -37.42 13.23 -32.74
C TYR A 50 -37.71 12.17 -31.69
N SER A 51 -38.09 10.98 -32.12
CA SER A 51 -38.24 9.81 -31.27
C SER A 51 -36.93 9.01 -31.17
N ALA A 52 -36.90 8.01 -30.29
CA ALA A 52 -35.79 7.04 -30.23
C ALA A 52 -35.65 6.20 -31.53
N ASP A 53 -36.62 6.26 -32.43
CA ASP A 53 -36.57 5.60 -33.74
C ASP A 53 -35.83 6.46 -34.79
N ASP A 54 -35.68 7.76 -34.54
CA ASP A 54 -35.13 8.74 -35.49
C ASP A 54 -33.64 9.07 -35.22
N VAL A 55 -33.03 8.43 -34.22
CA VAL A 55 -31.67 8.73 -33.76
C VAL A 55 -30.84 7.46 -33.58
N SER A 56 -29.52 7.55 -33.74
CA SER A 56 -28.59 6.43 -33.49
C SER A 56 -27.90 6.57 -32.13
N ALA A 57 -27.45 5.44 -31.58
CA ALA A 57 -26.62 5.39 -30.37
C ALA A 57 -25.30 6.17 -30.48
N GLY A 58 -24.85 6.55 -31.68
CA GLY A 58 -23.64 7.35 -31.91
C GLY A 58 -23.86 8.86 -31.94
N SER A 59 -25.10 9.34 -31.77
CA SER A 59 -25.43 10.76 -31.93
C SER A 59 -24.84 11.65 -30.81
N ASN A 60 -24.26 12.79 -31.18
CA ASN A 60 -23.79 13.82 -30.23
C ASN A 60 -24.92 14.74 -29.74
N ARG A 61 -26.17 14.50 -30.17
CA ARG A 61 -27.33 15.31 -29.75
C ARG A 61 -27.55 15.15 -28.26
N VAL A 62 -27.72 16.28 -27.57
CA VAL A 62 -28.10 16.32 -26.15
C VAL A 62 -29.62 16.26 -26.08
N VAL A 63 -30.11 15.30 -25.32
CA VAL A 63 -31.55 15.07 -25.10
C VAL A 63 -31.80 14.96 -23.61
N ARG A 64 -33.06 15.09 -23.21
CA ARG A 64 -33.49 14.82 -21.85
C ARG A 64 -33.70 13.30 -21.72
N TRP A 65 -33.34 12.75 -20.57
CA TRP A 65 -33.53 11.34 -20.27
C TRP A 65 -34.25 11.23 -18.95
N ARG A 66 -35.23 10.34 -18.88
CA ARG A 66 -35.83 9.91 -17.62
C ARG A 66 -35.13 8.64 -17.18
N HIS A 67 -34.22 8.76 -16.21
CA HIS A 67 -33.39 7.61 -15.83
C HIS A 67 -34.24 6.50 -15.18
N GLY A 68 -34.15 5.27 -15.69
CA GLY A 68 -35.01 4.17 -15.28
C GLY A 68 -34.84 3.76 -13.82
N ARG A 69 -33.67 4.01 -13.22
CA ARG A 69 -33.40 3.70 -11.80
C ARG A 69 -33.91 4.78 -10.84
N CYS A 70 -33.53 6.04 -11.04
CA CYS A 70 -33.85 7.11 -10.08
C CYS A 70 -35.08 7.94 -10.47
N GLY A 71 -35.65 7.75 -11.66
CA GLY A 71 -36.80 8.52 -12.15
C GLY A 71 -36.52 9.97 -12.52
N GLU A 72 -35.38 10.51 -12.09
CA GLU A 72 -34.95 11.90 -12.35
C GLU A 72 -34.59 12.17 -13.80
N PHE A 73 -34.76 13.43 -14.18
CA PHE A 73 -34.40 13.92 -15.51
C PHE A 73 -32.94 14.36 -15.58
N ILE A 74 -32.24 13.91 -16.61
CA ILE A 74 -30.87 14.34 -16.91
C ILE A 74 -30.74 14.80 -18.36
N GLU A 75 -29.83 15.76 -18.62
CA GLU A 75 -29.53 16.23 -19.97
C GLU A 75 -28.11 15.82 -20.38
N VAL A 76 -28.01 14.82 -21.27
CA VAL A 76 -26.73 14.23 -21.70
C VAL A 76 -26.80 13.86 -23.19
N ALA A 77 -25.65 13.88 -23.87
CA ALA A 77 -25.56 13.44 -25.26
C ALA A 77 -25.85 11.93 -25.43
N ILE A 78 -26.55 11.55 -26.51
CA ILE A 78 -26.97 10.17 -26.78
C ILE A 78 -25.80 9.19 -26.81
N ASN A 79 -24.69 9.54 -27.44
CA ASN A 79 -23.50 8.69 -27.50
C ASN A 79 -22.80 8.48 -26.15
N ILE A 80 -22.82 9.49 -25.28
CA ILE A 80 -22.28 9.37 -23.93
C ILE A 80 -23.19 8.45 -23.11
N ARG A 81 -24.51 8.60 -23.26
CA ARG A 81 -25.52 7.79 -22.57
C ARG A 81 -25.46 6.31 -22.99
N ALA A 82 -25.45 6.04 -24.30
CA ALA A 82 -25.37 4.68 -24.85
C ALA A 82 -24.08 3.96 -24.45
N ARG A 83 -22.94 4.67 -24.48
CA ARG A 83 -21.67 4.11 -24.03
C ARG A 83 -21.68 3.74 -22.55
N ALA A 84 -22.24 4.60 -21.70
CA ALA A 84 -22.31 4.33 -20.26
C ALA A 84 -23.23 3.14 -19.95
N TRP A 85 -24.25 2.92 -20.79
CA TRP A 85 -25.12 1.75 -20.76
C TRP A 85 -24.36 0.46 -21.11
N ASP A 86 -23.62 0.46 -22.24
CA ASP A 86 -22.84 -0.70 -22.70
C ASP A 86 -21.71 -1.10 -21.74
N GLU A 87 -21.06 -0.12 -21.12
CA GLU A 87 -19.94 -0.35 -20.19
C GLU A 87 -20.42 -0.82 -18.80
N GLY A 88 -21.74 -0.89 -18.54
CA GLY A 88 -22.30 -1.45 -17.30
C GLY A 88 -21.87 -0.71 -16.02
N THR A 89 -21.46 0.55 -16.13
CA THR A 89 -20.93 1.32 -15.00
C THR A 89 -22.00 1.54 -13.92
N LYS A 90 -21.58 1.55 -12.63
CA LYS A 90 -22.47 1.44 -11.44
C LYS A 90 -23.68 2.41 -11.43
N ASP A 91 -23.60 3.53 -12.14
CA ASP A 91 -24.64 4.58 -12.21
C ASP A 91 -25.13 4.90 -13.64
N GLN A 92 -24.97 3.98 -14.60
CA GLN A 92 -25.43 4.05 -15.99
C GLN A 92 -25.44 5.47 -16.59
N GLY A 93 -24.35 6.25 -16.45
CA GLY A 93 -24.21 7.60 -17.02
C GLY A 93 -25.08 8.71 -16.42
N CYS A 94 -25.83 8.46 -15.34
CA CYS A 94 -26.67 9.46 -14.70
C CYS A 94 -25.81 10.26 -13.70
N TYR A 95 -25.66 11.57 -13.91
CA TYR A 95 -24.86 12.39 -13.00
C TYR A 95 -25.51 12.50 -11.62
N ILE A 96 -26.83 12.38 -11.51
CA ILE A 96 -27.55 12.41 -10.23
C ILE A 96 -27.28 11.14 -9.41
N CYS A 97 -27.44 9.95 -9.99
CA CYS A 97 -27.07 8.69 -9.33
C CYS A 97 -25.57 8.63 -8.97
N ALA A 98 -24.73 9.26 -9.79
CA ALA A 98 -23.30 9.36 -9.54
C ALA A 98 -22.89 10.50 -8.58
N GLY A 99 -23.84 11.23 -7.99
CA GLY A 99 -23.58 12.32 -7.04
C GLY A 99 -22.84 13.54 -7.63
N ARG A 100 -23.05 13.85 -8.91
CA ARG A 100 -22.42 14.97 -9.66
C ARG A 100 -23.44 16.04 -10.01
N ASP A 101 -23.07 17.32 -9.87
CA ASP A 101 -23.93 18.47 -10.17
C ASP A 101 -24.10 18.75 -11.70
N PRO A 102 -25.27 19.22 -12.17
CA PRO A 102 -25.48 19.59 -13.58
C PRO A 102 -24.75 20.90 -13.93
N ARG A 103 -23.93 20.89 -14.98
CA ARG A 103 -23.13 22.07 -15.39
C ARG A 103 -23.98 23.14 -16.12
N PRO A 104 -23.99 24.41 -15.69
CA PRO A 104 -24.64 25.51 -16.43
C PRO A 104 -23.83 26.00 -17.65
N LYS A 105 -24.51 26.54 -18.68
CA LYS A 105 -23.88 27.11 -19.90
C LYS A 105 -23.15 28.44 -19.59
N PRO A 106 -21.91 28.65 -20.09
CA PRO A 106 -21.15 29.88 -19.86
C PRO A 106 -21.68 31.07 -20.70
N PRO A 107 -21.77 32.28 -20.14
CA PRO A 107 -22.24 33.47 -20.86
C PRO A 107 -21.17 34.14 -21.75
N GLN A 108 -21.64 34.98 -22.68
CA GLN A 108 -20.88 35.49 -23.84
C GLN A 108 -20.23 36.88 -23.65
N VAL A 109 -20.53 37.60 -22.56
CA VAL A 109 -20.07 38.99 -22.33
C VAL A 109 -19.52 39.13 -20.90
N ILE A 110 -18.52 39.98 -20.69
CA ILE A 110 -17.98 40.24 -19.35
C ILE A 110 -19.00 40.99 -18.46
N PRO A 111 -19.13 40.67 -17.16
CA PRO A 111 -20.10 41.32 -16.28
C PRO A 111 -19.89 42.83 -16.13
N LYS A 112 -20.98 43.56 -15.86
CA LYS A 112 -20.96 45.02 -15.66
C LYS A 112 -19.98 45.46 -14.55
N TRP A 113 -19.82 44.67 -13.48
CA TRP A 113 -18.91 45.00 -12.39
C TRP A 113 -17.45 45.03 -12.88
N LEU A 114 -17.04 44.05 -13.68
CA LEU A 114 -15.68 43.96 -14.22
C LEU A 114 -15.42 45.02 -15.30
N GLN A 115 -16.43 45.35 -16.10
CA GLN A 115 -16.33 46.44 -17.08
C GLN A 115 -16.02 47.79 -16.43
N LYS A 116 -16.59 48.08 -15.25
CA LYS A 116 -16.35 49.34 -14.50
C LYS A 116 -14.94 49.42 -13.92
N GLU A 117 -14.33 48.28 -13.62
CA GLU A 117 -12.95 48.24 -13.15
C GLU A 117 -11.95 48.50 -14.28
N ILE A 118 -12.25 48.15 -15.53
CA ILE A 118 -11.31 48.31 -16.65
C ILE A 118 -11.03 49.80 -16.90
N VAL A 119 -9.75 50.18 -16.80
CA VAL A 119 -9.27 51.53 -17.13
C VAL A 119 -9.24 51.68 -18.65
N ARG A 120 -9.93 52.69 -19.16
CA ARG A 120 -9.98 52.99 -20.59
C ARG A 120 -8.63 53.53 -21.07
N ASP A 121 -7.98 52.79 -21.97
CA ASP A 121 -6.75 53.23 -22.64
C ASP A 121 -7.09 53.91 -23.97
N ARG A 122 -6.80 55.21 -24.09
CA ARG A 122 -7.03 55.99 -25.32
C ARG A 122 -6.24 55.46 -26.52
N ARG A 123 -5.21 54.65 -26.30
CA ARG A 123 -4.41 54.01 -27.36
C ARG A 123 -5.05 52.73 -27.92
N ARG A 124 -6.16 52.24 -27.33
CA ARG A 124 -6.88 51.04 -27.81
C ARG A 124 -8.19 51.42 -28.48
N ALA A 125 -8.43 50.86 -29.68
CA ALA A 125 -9.65 51.09 -30.45
C ALA A 125 -10.85 50.26 -29.93
N THR A 126 -10.62 49.12 -29.27
CA THR A 126 -11.68 48.21 -28.80
C THR A 126 -12.46 48.82 -27.63
N ARG A 127 -13.79 48.85 -27.74
CA ARG A 127 -14.68 49.30 -26.65
C ARG A 127 -14.75 48.20 -25.58
N VAL A 128 -14.80 48.61 -24.29
CA VAL A 128 -14.76 47.68 -23.15
C VAL A 128 -15.89 46.63 -23.19
N LYS A 129 -17.08 47.02 -23.63
CA LYS A 129 -18.25 46.14 -23.79
C LYS A 129 -18.08 45.03 -24.85
N ASP A 130 -17.15 45.20 -25.79
CA ASP A 130 -16.93 44.28 -26.90
C ASP A 130 -15.78 43.30 -26.60
N ILE A 131 -15.25 43.30 -25.36
CA ILE A 131 -14.15 42.42 -24.99
C ILE A 131 -14.69 41.03 -24.62
N SER A 132 -14.10 39.99 -25.23
CA SER A 132 -14.43 38.59 -24.94
C SER A 132 -14.07 38.20 -23.48
N PRO A 133 -14.96 37.46 -22.77
CA PRO A 133 -14.65 36.84 -21.48
C PRO A 133 -13.42 35.91 -21.51
N TRP A 134 -13.05 35.44 -22.71
CA TRP A 134 -11.93 34.52 -22.94
C TRP A 134 -10.62 35.23 -23.31
N SER A 135 -10.59 36.58 -23.31
CA SER A 135 -9.41 37.36 -23.71
C SER A 135 -8.20 37.06 -22.81
N GLN A 136 -7.09 36.69 -23.45
CA GLN A 136 -5.79 36.49 -22.79
C GLN A 136 -4.95 37.76 -22.73
N SER A 137 -5.45 38.88 -23.26
CA SER A 137 -4.74 40.16 -23.25
C SER A 137 -4.72 40.76 -21.84
N TYR A 138 -3.64 41.45 -21.51
CA TYR A 138 -3.57 42.22 -20.27
C TYR A 138 -4.32 43.54 -20.42
N TRP A 139 -5.09 43.87 -19.38
CA TRP A 139 -5.85 45.10 -19.24
C TRP A 139 -5.52 45.75 -17.90
N LEU A 140 -5.68 47.06 -17.82
CA LEU A 140 -5.55 47.82 -16.59
C LEU A 140 -6.89 47.84 -15.86
N PHE A 141 -6.86 47.61 -14.56
CA PHE A 141 -8.03 47.57 -13.69
C PHE A 141 -7.84 48.54 -12.51
N LYS A 142 -8.90 49.27 -12.15
CA LYS A 142 -9.00 50.02 -10.90
C LYS A 142 -9.35 49.06 -9.77
N CYS A 143 -8.77 49.26 -8.60
CA CYS A 143 -9.15 48.44 -7.45
C CYS A 143 -10.58 48.78 -6.97
N PRO A 144 -11.46 47.78 -6.75
CA PRO A 144 -12.83 47.99 -6.28
C PRO A 144 -12.94 48.61 -4.88
N SER A 145 -11.91 48.51 -4.05
CA SER A 145 -11.94 48.93 -2.63
C SER A 145 -11.55 50.40 -2.38
N GLY A 146 -11.67 51.26 -3.40
CA GLY A 146 -11.66 52.71 -3.22
C GLY A 146 -10.29 53.39 -3.09
N GLY A 147 -9.27 52.96 -3.84
CA GLY A 147 -8.00 53.69 -3.96
C GLY A 147 -7.60 53.92 -5.42
N GLU A 148 -6.71 54.90 -5.68
CA GLU A 148 -6.11 55.19 -7.01
C GLU A 148 -5.21 54.05 -7.55
N LEU A 149 -5.33 52.86 -7.00
CA LEU A 149 -4.50 51.73 -7.33
C LEU A 149 -4.94 51.10 -8.65
N VAL A 150 -4.08 51.21 -9.65
CA VAL A 150 -4.25 50.58 -10.95
C VAL A 150 -3.27 49.41 -11.08
N TYR A 151 -3.79 48.24 -11.49
CA TYR A 151 -3.00 47.03 -11.70
C TYR A 151 -3.35 46.39 -13.04
N SER A 152 -2.47 45.55 -13.58
CA SER A 152 -2.72 44.81 -14.81
C SER A 152 -3.08 43.35 -14.52
N SER A 153 -4.04 42.82 -15.27
CA SER A 153 -4.44 41.40 -15.20
C SER A 153 -5.06 40.95 -16.52
N ARG A 154 -5.22 39.63 -16.72
CA ARG A 154 -6.02 39.08 -17.82
C ARG A 154 -7.48 38.98 -17.38
N ILE A 155 -8.41 39.07 -18.32
CA ILE A 155 -9.84 38.92 -18.01
C ILE A 155 -10.12 37.53 -17.40
N MET A 156 -9.48 36.49 -17.95
CA MET A 156 -9.59 35.11 -17.47
C MET A 156 -9.10 34.87 -16.03
N ASP A 157 -8.24 35.74 -15.51
CA ASP A 157 -7.72 35.64 -14.14
C ASP A 157 -8.66 36.33 -13.13
N ARG A 158 -9.48 37.28 -13.62
CA ARG A 158 -10.46 38.02 -12.81
C ARG A 158 -11.84 37.39 -12.84
N LEU A 159 -12.22 36.78 -13.96
CA LEU A 159 -13.56 36.25 -14.21
C LEU A 159 -13.50 34.75 -14.40
N ASN A 160 -14.37 34.01 -13.70
CA ASN A 160 -14.72 32.68 -14.16
C ASN A 160 -15.65 32.81 -15.37
N PRO A 161 -15.24 32.42 -16.59
CA PRO A 161 -16.10 32.57 -17.77
C PRO A 161 -17.37 31.74 -17.67
N ILE A 162 -17.38 30.71 -16.81
CA ILE A 162 -18.49 29.78 -16.63
C ILE A 162 -19.42 30.27 -15.51
N SER A 163 -18.92 30.46 -14.29
CA SER A 163 -19.78 30.90 -13.16
C SER A 163 -20.06 32.41 -13.12
N GLN A 164 -19.35 33.22 -13.92
CA GLN A 164 -19.35 34.70 -13.87
C GLN A 164 -18.92 35.31 -12.54
N GLU A 165 -18.50 34.47 -11.60
CA GLU A 165 -17.99 34.90 -10.31
C GLU A 165 -16.54 35.40 -10.46
N PRO A 166 -16.11 36.29 -9.55
CA PRO A 166 -14.72 36.69 -9.46
C PRO A 166 -13.82 35.50 -9.13
N LYS A 167 -12.78 35.23 -9.94
CA LYS A 167 -11.79 34.17 -9.67
C LYS A 167 -10.72 34.58 -8.66
N GLN A 168 -10.28 35.84 -8.70
CA GLN A 168 -9.24 36.38 -7.82
C GLN A 168 -9.61 37.79 -7.34
N GLY A 169 -9.45 38.03 -6.02
CA GLY A 169 -9.60 39.33 -5.38
C GLY A 169 -8.56 40.37 -5.83
N CYS A 170 -8.84 41.66 -5.59
CA CYS A 170 -7.95 42.78 -5.97
C CYS A 170 -6.56 42.66 -5.30
N PRO A 171 -5.44 42.87 -6.02
CA PRO A 171 -4.08 42.74 -5.49
C PRO A 171 -3.60 43.95 -4.65
N CYS A 172 -4.51 44.80 -4.13
CA CYS A 172 -4.12 45.99 -3.36
C CYS A 172 -3.81 45.66 -1.89
N ARG A 173 -2.99 46.50 -1.25
CA ARG A 173 -2.54 46.36 0.15
C ARG A 173 -3.67 46.23 1.18
N LYS A 174 -4.86 46.77 0.92
CA LYS A 174 -6.00 46.70 1.86
C LYS A 174 -6.81 45.40 1.74
N CYS A 175 -6.71 44.64 0.65
CA CYS A 175 -7.65 43.56 0.38
C CYS A 175 -7.03 42.17 0.27
N CYS A 176 -5.74 42.03 -0.07
CA CYS A 176 -5.09 40.73 -0.19
C CYS A 176 -3.57 40.84 0.05
N LYS A 177 -3.01 39.86 0.75
CA LYS A 177 -1.59 39.75 1.16
C LYS A 177 -0.59 39.51 0.00
N ASP A 178 -0.83 40.01 -1.21
CA ASP A 178 0.09 39.86 -2.35
C ASP A 178 0.79 41.20 -2.65
N LYS A 179 2.14 41.20 -2.69
CA LYS A 179 3.00 42.39 -2.81
C LYS A 179 3.08 42.89 -4.27
N ARG A 180 1.95 43.09 -4.97
CA ARG A 180 1.95 43.63 -6.34
C ARG A 180 1.68 45.13 -6.37
N VAL A 181 2.43 45.83 -7.22
CA VAL A 181 2.71 47.27 -7.18
C VAL A 181 1.57 48.09 -7.82
N ASN A 182 1.23 49.23 -7.23
CA ASN A 182 0.38 50.26 -7.83
C ASN A 182 1.11 50.89 -9.04
N LEU A 183 0.60 50.67 -10.25
CA LEU A 183 1.23 51.15 -11.49
C LEU A 183 1.09 52.67 -11.71
N MET A 184 0.23 53.35 -10.93
CA MET A 184 -0.02 54.79 -11.03
C MET A 184 0.43 55.59 -9.80
N ALA A 185 0.92 54.95 -8.72
CA ALA A 185 1.44 55.67 -7.58
C ALA A 185 2.75 56.40 -7.95
N GLU A 186 2.80 57.71 -7.71
CA GLU A 186 3.96 58.56 -8.02
C GLU A 186 5.21 58.31 -7.17
N SER A 187 5.20 57.38 -6.22
CA SER A 187 6.26 57.26 -5.23
C SER A 187 6.82 55.84 -5.10
N VAL A 188 7.80 55.50 -5.94
CA VAL A 188 8.94 54.69 -5.48
C VAL A 188 10.20 55.26 -6.14
N GLU A 189 10.95 56.06 -5.38
CA GLU A 189 12.31 56.41 -5.76
C GLU A 189 13.15 55.15 -6.01
N ARG A 190 13.94 55.23 -7.08
CA ARG A 190 14.57 54.10 -7.77
C ARG A 190 15.76 53.54 -6.99
N LYS A 191 15.94 52.22 -6.98
CA LYS A 191 17.31 51.66 -7.06
C LYS A 191 17.83 51.93 -8.47
N ARG A 192 19.03 52.50 -8.61
CA ARG A 192 19.70 52.70 -9.91
C ARG A 192 19.80 51.37 -10.65
N GLY A 193 18.80 51.05 -11.48
CA GLY A 193 18.87 49.96 -12.44
C GLY A 193 19.86 50.31 -13.53
N ARG A 194 20.51 49.29 -14.11
CA ARG A 194 21.47 49.47 -15.18
C ARG A 194 20.83 50.21 -16.38
N PRO A 195 21.42 51.31 -16.89
CA PRO A 195 20.82 52.13 -17.95
C PRO A 195 20.59 51.38 -19.28
N ASP A 196 21.38 50.33 -19.52
CA ASP A 196 21.38 49.47 -20.72
C ASP A 196 20.08 48.67 -20.91
N VAL A 197 19.43 48.21 -19.83
CA VAL A 197 18.19 47.42 -19.87
C VAL A 197 17.00 48.23 -20.41
N TRP A 198 17.00 49.55 -20.26
CA TRP A 198 15.91 50.38 -20.78
C TRP A 198 15.91 50.46 -22.30
N ASN A 199 17.08 50.34 -22.94
CA ASN A 199 17.20 50.27 -24.39
C ASN A 199 16.67 48.95 -24.95
N MET A 200 16.52 47.92 -24.10
CA MET A 200 15.92 46.63 -24.44
C MET A 200 14.39 46.65 -24.39
N PHE A 201 13.76 47.69 -23.86
CA PHE A 201 12.29 47.73 -23.77
C PHE A 201 11.64 48.03 -25.13
N LEU A 202 10.70 47.18 -25.55
CA LEU A 202 9.99 47.37 -26.82
C LEU A 202 8.84 48.38 -26.67
N ARG A 203 8.94 49.53 -27.34
CA ARG A 203 7.84 50.53 -27.42
C ARG A 203 6.88 50.21 -28.57
N THR A 204 6.29 49.02 -28.58
CA THR A 204 5.33 48.57 -29.62
C THR A 204 3.93 48.37 -29.04
N ARG A 205 2.95 48.00 -29.90
CA ARG A 205 1.58 47.61 -29.49
C ARG A 205 1.53 46.57 -28.36
N GLU A 206 2.58 45.77 -28.21
CA GLU A 206 2.69 44.69 -27.23
C GLU A 206 2.97 45.16 -25.80
N ASN A 207 3.50 46.39 -25.62
CA ASN A 207 3.79 47.00 -24.31
C ASN A 207 3.06 48.34 -24.11
N VAL A 208 1.94 48.55 -24.81
CA VAL A 208 1.14 49.77 -24.68
C VAL A 208 0.58 49.85 -23.25
N GLY A 209 0.80 50.99 -22.59
CA GLY A 209 0.38 51.21 -21.20
C GLY A 209 1.51 51.22 -20.18
N PHE A 210 2.70 50.74 -20.55
CA PHE A 210 3.82 50.60 -19.61
C PHE A 210 4.85 51.72 -19.78
N ASP A 211 5.21 52.39 -18.67
CA ASP A 211 6.40 53.24 -18.60
C ASP A 211 7.59 52.38 -18.19
N PRO A 212 8.62 52.21 -19.04
CA PRO A 212 9.79 51.42 -18.70
C PRO A 212 10.45 51.88 -17.40
N LYS A 213 10.43 53.19 -17.09
CA LYS A 213 11.04 53.75 -15.89
C LYS A 213 10.26 53.45 -14.59
N ARG A 214 9.05 52.91 -14.70
CA ARG A 214 8.12 52.60 -13.58
C ARG A 214 7.67 51.13 -13.58
N LEU A 215 8.33 50.25 -14.32
CA LEU A 215 8.00 48.81 -14.39
C LEU A 215 8.27 48.10 -13.05
N PRO A 216 7.29 47.36 -12.48
CA PRO A 216 7.53 46.54 -11.30
C PRO A 216 8.49 45.37 -11.60
N VAL A 217 9.34 45.03 -10.62
CA VAL A 217 10.42 44.04 -10.76
C VAL A 217 9.93 42.68 -11.25
N ASN A 218 8.76 42.22 -10.80
CA ASN A 218 8.21 40.91 -11.18
C ASN A 218 7.20 40.96 -12.32
N HIS A 219 6.99 42.12 -12.95
CA HIS A 219 5.99 42.26 -14.01
C HIS A 219 6.55 41.93 -15.39
N ARG A 220 5.94 40.96 -16.08
CA ARG A 220 6.40 40.49 -17.39
C ARG A 220 5.99 41.43 -18.51
N VAL A 221 6.97 41.92 -19.26
CA VAL A 221 6.78 42.73 -20.48
C VAL A 221 7.64 42.19 -21.62
N ARG A 222 7.40 42.67 -22.84
CA ARG A 222 8.19 42.29 -24.02
C ARG A 222 9.48 43.10 -24.12
N TRP A 223 10.58 42.43 -24.41
CA TRP A 223 11.90 43.01 -24.57
C TRP A 223 12.49 42.65 -25.93
N LYS A 224 13.39 43.48 -26.43
CA LYS A 224 14.34 43.17 -27.50
C LYS A 224 15.71 42.93 -26.89
N CYS A 225 16.50 42.02 -27.44
CA CYS A 225 17.85 41.77 -26.91
C CYS A 225 18.78 42.95 -27.19
N ALA A 226 19.70 43.24 -26.26
CA ALA A 226 20.77 44.21 -26.47
C ALA A 226 21.85 43.70 -27.45
N LYS A 227 22.15 42.39 -27.43
CA LYS A 227 23.17 41.77 -28.31
C LYS A 227 22.67 41.58 -29.76
N ASN A 228 21.40 41.24 -29.95
CA ASN A 228 20.81 41.01 -31.27
C ASN A 228 19.40 41.60 -31.36
N ALA A 229 19.22 42.66 -32.16
CA ALA A 229 17.96 43.37 -32.29
C ALA A 229 16.80 42.52 -32.86
N GLY A 230 17.10 41.37 -33.50
CA GLY A 230 16.12 40.40 -33.97
C GLY A 230 15.49 39.55 -32.87
N HIS A 231 16.16 39.39 -31.72
CA HIS A 231 15.64 38.59 -30.60
C HIS A 231 14.57 39.35 -29.80
N ARG A 232 13.36 38.77 -29.73
CA ARG A 232 12.22 39.31 -28.97
C ARG A 232 11.70 38.28 -27.98
N PHE A 233 11.45 38.68 -26.74
CA PHE A 233 11.05 37.75 -25.67
C PHE A 233 10.23 38.45 -24.58
N ALA A 234 9.48 37.70 -23.77
CA ALA A 234 8.66 38.24 -22.68
C ALA A 234 9.15 37.76 -21.31
N ARG A 235 9.54 38.69 -20.44
CA ARG A 235 10.09 38.42 -19.10
C ARG A 235 9.83 39.55 -18.12
N SER A 236 9.90 39.27 -16.83
CA SER A 236 9.92 40.32 -15.82
C SER A 236 11.31 40.94 -15.71
N LEU A 237 11.43 42.10 -15.06
CA LEU A 237 12.75 42.67 -14.76
C LEU A 237 13.60 41.70 -13.91
N ALA A 238 13.01 41.00 -12.93
CA ALA A 238 13.71 39.97 -12.15
C ALA A 238 14.20 38.82 -13.01
N GLU A 239 13.36 38.30 -13.91
CA GLU A 239 13.76 37.21 -14.82
C GLU A 239 14.76 37.67 -15.89
N LEU A 240 14.69 38.94 -16.29
CA LEU A 240 15.63 39.54 -17.23
C LEU A 240 16.99 39.79 -16.58
N TYR A 241 17.02 40.28 -15.34
CA TYR A 241 18.24 40.42 -14.56
C TYR A 241 18.84 39.05 -14.20
N LYS A 242 18.00 38.03 -13.96
CA LYS A 242 18.44 36.69 -13.55
C LYS A 242 18.90 35.82 -14.71
N ASP A 243 18.11 35.70 -15.77
CA ASP A 243 18.43 34.80 -16.89
C ASP A 243 18.49 35.48 -18.27
N GLY A 244 18.55 36.82 -18.33
CA GLY A 244 18.90 37.55 -19.56
C GLY A 244 17.97 37.32 -20.75
N CYS A 245 18.53 37.51 -21.95
CA CYS A 245 17.88 37.13 -23.21
C CYS A 245 17.88 35.59 -23.34
N PRO A 246 16.71 34.93 -23.41
CA PRO A 246 16.63 33.48 -23.47
C PRO A 246 17.19 32.88 -24.75
N THR A 247 17.36 33.68 -25.81
CA THR A 247 17.96 33.23 -27.07
C THR A 247 19.49 33.31 -27.00
N CYS A 248 20.05 34.41 -26.52
CA CYS A 248 21.51 34.53 -26.31
C CYS A 248 22.02 33.62 -25.19
N ALA A 249 21.19 33.31 -24.19
CA ALA A 249 21.53 32.32 -23.16
C ALA A 249 21.76 30.91 -23.73
N LYS A 250 21.30 30.62 -24.96
CA LYS A 250 21.60 29.35 -25.66
C LYS A 250 22.96 29.35 -26.34
N GLU A 251 23.62 30.50 -26.49
CA GLU A 251 24.85 30.67 -27.26
C GLU A 251 26.12 30.67 -26.37
N ASP A 252 26.02 30.80 -25.04
CA ASP A 252 27.15 31.26 -24.18
C ASP A 252 27.58 30.36 -22.97
N ASP A 253 27.18 29.08 -22.82
CA ASP A 253 27.42 28.39 -21.51
C ASP A 253 27.80 26.89 -21.58
N GLU A 254 29.07 26.57 -21.85
CA GLU A 254 29.59 25.19 -21.69
C GLU A 254 30.37 24.94 -20.38
N ASN A 255 30.69 25.98 -19.59
CA ASN A 255 31.69 25.88 -18.51
C ASN A 255 31.14 25.86 -17.06
N SER A 256 29.84 26.06 -16.84
CA SER A 256 29.21 26.08 -15.50
C SER A 256 28.07 25.08 -15.37
N LEU A 257 27.83 24.55 -14.16
CA LEU A 257 26.64 23.73 -13.86
C LEU A 257 25.34 24.55 -13.94
N ALA A 258 25.42 25.89 -13.86
CA ALA A 258 24.29 26.79 -14.08
C ALA A 258 23.87 26.91 -15.57
N ALA A 259 24.68 26.38 -16.49
CA ALA A 259 24.41 26.41 -17.92
C ALA A 259 23.05 25.81 -18.29
N LEU A 260 22.45 26.34 -19.37
CA LEU A 260 21.17 25.83 -19.89
C LEU A 260 21.20 24.32 -20.14
N LYS A 261 22.34 23.77 -20.60
CA LYS A 261 22.58 22.34 -20.82
C LYS A 261 22.33 21.51 -19.55
N TYR A 262 22.70 22.03 -18.38
CA TYR A 262 22.60 21.35 -17.09
C TYR A 262 21.48 21.91 -16.20
N ARG A 263 20.60 22.75 -16.74
CA ARG A 263 19.51 23.42 -15.99
C ARG A 263 18.61 22.47 -15.20
N HIS A 264 18.41 21.25 -15.69
CA HIS A 264 17.62 20.23 -14.99
C HIS A 264 18.36 19.74 -13.72
N ILE A 265 19.68 19.56 -13.77
CA ILE A 265 20.52 19.19 -12.62
C ILE A 265 20.64 20.36 -11.64
N ALA A 266 20.83 21.59 -12.14
CA ALA A 266 20.91 22.79 -11.30
C ALA A 266 19.62 23.06 -10.52
N ARG A 267 18.45 22.64 -11.04
CA ARG A 267 17.16 22.72 -10.34
C ARG A 267 17.03 21.72 -9.20
N GLU A 268 17.68 20.57 -9.32
CA GLU A 268 17.69 19.53 -8.29
C GLU A 268 18.72 19.81 -7.20
N PHE A 269 19.73 20.64 -7.46
CA PHE A 269 20.80 20.95 -6.51
C PHE A 269 20.26 21.61 -5.23
N LEU A 270 20.67 21.10 -4.07
CA LEU A 270 20.34 21.65 -2.77
C LEU A 270 21.53 22.42 -2.17
N PHE A 271 22.61 21.71 -1.83
CA PHE A 271 23.83 22.24 -1.23
C PHE A 271 24.99 21.25 -1.35
N VAL A 272 26.22 21.67 -1.05
CA VAL A 272 27.40 20.79 -0.94
C VAL A 272 27.68 20.54 0.54
N PRO A 273 27.57 19.29 1.05
CA PRO A 273 27.75 19.00 2.48
C PRO A 273 29.12 19.38 3.04
N SER A 274 30.17 19.33 2.21
CA SER A 274 31.54 19.65 2.62
C SER A 274 31.88 21.15 2.57
N ASP A 275 31.11 21.95 1.84
CA ASP A 275 31.35 23.38 1.64
C ASP A 275 30.04 24.10 1.22
N PRO A 276 29.34 24.74 2.17
CA PRO A 276 28.08 25.43 1.90
C PRO A 276 28.18 26.64 0.96
N GLU A 277 29.38 27.18 0.70
CA GLU A 277 29.56 28.35 -0.18
C GLU A 277 29.55 27.99 -1.67
N LEU A 278 29.73 26.71 -2.00
CA LEU A 278 29.70 26.22 -3.37
C LEU A 278 28.27 26.16 -3.93
N SER A 279 28.05 26.86 -5.04
CA SER A 279 26.77 26.92 -5.76
C SER A 279 26.90 26.50 -7.22
N PRO A 280 25.80 26.18 -7.92
CA PRO A 280 25.84 25.71 -9.31
C PRO A 280 26.54 26.67 -10.30
N ILE A 281 26.61 27.97 -9.99
CA ILE A 281 27.30 28.96 -10.84
C ILE A 281 28.81 28.74 -10.84
N ASN A 282 29.36 28.29 -9.71
CA ASN A 282 30.80 28.21 -9.47
C ASN A 282 31.34 26.77 -9.57
N ILE A 283 30.47 25.81 -9.90
CA ILE A 283 30.83 24.40 -10.04
C ILE A 283 30.90 24.05 -11.52
N LYS A 284 32.05 23.53 -11.97
CA LYS A 284 32.20 22.99 -13.33
C LYS A 284 31.44 21.67 -13.47
N PRO A 285 30.79 21.38 -14.62
CA PRO A 285 30.07 20.13 -14.84
C PRO A 285 30.93 18.89 -14.57
N GLY A 286 32.18 18.85 -15.05
CA GLY A 286 33.10 17.72 -14.82
C GLY A 286 33.66 17.59 -13.39
N SER A 287 33.17 18.35 -12.41
CA SER A 287 33.72 18.36 -11.05
C SER A 287 33.37 17.11 -10.23
N HIS A 288 34.32 16.62 -9.44
CA HIS A 288 34.11 15.51 -8.49
C HIS A 288 33.42 15.92 -7.17
N VAL A 289 33.09 17.20 -7.00
CA VAL A 289 32.36 17.70 -5.82
C VAL A 289 31.06 16.91 -5.60
N VAL A 290 30.86 16.41 -4.38
CA VAL A 290 29.64 15.68 -3.99
C VAL A 290 28.61 16.68 -3.48
N ALA A 291 27.50 16.80 -4.18
CA ALA A 291 26.39 17.67 -3.81
C ALA A 291 25.16 16.86 -3.42
N ALA A 292 24.31 17.44 -2.58
CA ALA A 292 22.99 16.96 -2.26
C ALA A 292 22.00 17.44 -3.33
N PHE A 293 21.15 16.53 -3.81
CA PHE A 293 20.13 16.79 -4.83
C PHE A 293 18.76 16.36 -4.33
N ARG A 294 17.71 17.00 -4.84
CA ARG A 294 16.30 16.62 -4.69
C ARG A 294 15.66 16.48 -6.07
N CYS A 295 15.16 15.29 -6.40
CA CYS A 295 14.47 15.07 -7.68
C CYS A 295 13.05 15.67 -7.70
N SER A 296 12.37 15.60 -8.85
CA SER A 296 10.98 16.07 -9.00
C SER A 296 9.98 15.34 -8.10
N GLU A 297 10.23 14.06 -7.80
CA GLU A 297 9.42 13.24 -6.90
C GLU A 297 9.74 13.48 -5.41
N GLY A 298 10.69 14.39 -5.11
CA GLY A 298 11.01 14.81 -3.75
C GLY A 298 12.11 14.00 -3.05
N HIS A 299 12.62 12.92 -3.66
CA HIS A 299 13.71 12.12 -3.07
C HIS A 299 15.02 12.90 -2.99
N THR A 300 15.68 12.83 -1.83
CA THR A 300 16.97 13.47 -1.59
C THR A 300 18.14 12.47 -1.68
N PHE A 301 19.20 12.80 -2.39
CA PHE A 301 20.37 11.92 -2.54
C PHE A 301 21.67 12.72 -2.76
N ASN A 302 22.80 12.13 -2.36
CA ASN A 302 24.13 12.70 -2.57
C ASN A 302 24.81 12.07 -3.78
N LYS A 303 25.43 12.90 -4.64
CA LYS A 303 26.17 12.41 -5.80
C LYS A 303 27.25 13.39 -6.26
N ALA A 304 28.31 12.89 -6.88
CA ALA A 304 29.30 13.73 -7.56
C ALA A 304 28.68 14.45 -8.78
N VAL A 305 29.01 15.72 -8.97
CA VAL A 305 28.46 16.55 -10.06
C VAL A 305 28.82 15.97 -11.43
N CYS A 306 30.06 15.51 -11.63
CA CYS A 306 30.51 14.87 -12.87
C CYS A 306 29.66 13.67 -13.28
N ARG A 307 29.18 12.88 -12.32
CA ARG A 307 28.31 11.72 -12.56
C ARG A 307 26.91 12.14 -13.01
N ARG A 308 26.44 13.33 -12.61
CA ARG A 308 25.17 13.90 -13.06
C ARG A 308 25.28 14.52 -14.46
N THR A 309 26.46 14.97 -14.89
CA THR A 309 26.64 15.75 -16.13
C THR A 309 27.32 14.98 -17.26
N GLN A 310 27.76 13.75 -17.04
CA GLN A 310 28.34 12.86 -18.05
C GLN A 310 27.31 12.47 -19.14
N PRO A 311 27.74 11.97 -20.32
CA PRO A 311 26.84 11.62 -21.42
C PRO A 311 25.71 10.65 -21.05
N ASN A 312 25.96 9.73 -20.10
CA ASN A 312 24.95 8.88 -19.50
C ASN A 312 24.75 9.24 -18.02
N PRO A 313 23.94 10.26 -17.71
CA PRO A 313 23.88 10.84 -16.37
C PRO A 313 23.26 9.88 -15.35
N GLU A 314 23.92 9.73 -14.21
CA GLU A 314 23.38 8.96 -13.09
C GLU A 314 22.30 9.80 -12.38
N ASN A 315 21.04 9.53 -12.74
CA ASN A 315 19.86 10.20 -12.17
C ASN A 315 19.51 9.71 -10.76
N CYS A 316 18.43 10.27 -10.21
CA CYS A 316 17.93 9.91 -8.88
C CYS A 316 17.89 8.37 -8.72
N PRO A 317 18.63 7.82 -7.74
CA PRO A 317 18.71 6.37 -7.57
C PRO A 317 17.35 5.77 -7.15
N TYR A 318 16.49 6.57 -6.52
CA TYR A 318 15.12 6.17 -6.14
C TYR A 318 14.23 6.02 -7.37
N CYS A 319 14.11 7.07 -8.19
CA CYS A 319 13.34 7.01 -9.45
C CYS A 319 13.89 5.96 -10.44
N ALA A 320 15.19 5.69 -10.41
CA ALA A 320 15.83 4.67 -11.25
C ALA A 320 15.64 3.24 -10.71
N GLY A 321 14.92 3.05 -9.59
CA GLY A 321 14.73 1.75 -8.94
C GLY A 321 16.01 1.14 -8.36
N LYS A 322 17.08 1.92 -8.22
CA LYS A 322 18.38 1.51 -7.67
C LYS A 322 18.45 1.67 -6.14
N ARG A 323 17.55 2.47 -5.56
CA ARG A 323 17.30 2.62 -4.12
C ARG A 323 15.79 2.63 -3.89
N SER A 324 15.36 2.11 -2.75
CA SER A 324 13.95 2.12 -2.35
C SER A 324 13.63 3.43 -1.64
N ASP A 325 12.51 4.06 -2.03
CA ASP A 325 11.88 5.18 -1.31
C ASP A 325 10.84 4.70 -0.31
N ALA A 326 10.82 3.40 -0.03
CA ALA A 326 9.83 2.81 0.83
C ALA A 326 9.95 3.36 2.26
N PRO A 327 8.81 3.54 2.93
CA PRO A 327 8.77 3.83 4.35
C PRO A 327 9.53 2.76 5.17
N THR A 328 9.99 3.13 6.36
CA THR A 328 10.56 2.15 7.29
C THR A 328 9.50 1.18 7.76
N LEU A 329 9.90 -0.06 8.06
CA LEU A 329 9.02 -1.09 8.59
C LEU A 329 8.33 -0.64 9.88
N LEU A 330 9.02 0.17 10.71
CA LEU A 330 8.42 0.81 11.89
C LEU A 330 7.21 1.68 11.54
N SER A 331 7.34 2.49 10.49
CA SER A 331 6.28 3.40 10.06
C SER A 331 5.11 2.70 9.37
N VAL A 332 5.33 1.52 8.77
CA VAL A 332 4.27 0.74 8.11
C VAL A 332 3.56 -0.20 9.08
N SER A 333 4.33 -0.92 9.91
CA SER A 333 3.79 -1.91 10.84
C SER A 333 4.72 -2.12 12.03
N PRO A 334 4.51 -1.37 13.14
CA PRO A 334 5.27 -1.56 14.37
C PRO A 334 5.06 -2.96 14.99
N TYR A 335 3.96 -3.65 14.64
CA TYR A 335 3.66 -5.00 15.12
C TYR A 335 4.63 -6.06 14.59
N ILE A 336 5.11 -5.92 13.34
CA ILE A 336 6.12 -6.84 12.79
C ILE A 336 7.44 -6.69 13.55
N LEU A 337 7.80 -5.47 13.99
CA LEU A 337 9.01 -5.24 14.77
C LEU A 337 8.97 -5.85 16.17
N LYS A 338 7.79 -6.03 16.77
CA LYS A 338 7.65 -6.78 18.03
C LYS A 338 8.07 -8.25 17.89
N ARG A 339 8.09 -8.77 16.67
CA ARG A 339 8.51 -10.14 16.34
C ARG A 339 9.99 -10.20 15.93
N TRP A 340 10.75 -9.13 16.03
CA TRP A 340 12.17 -9.11 15.69
C TRP A 340 13.00 -9.97 16.66
N HIS A 341 13.97 -10.74 16.14
CA HIS A 341 14.90 -11.46 17.00
C HIS A 341 16.02 -10.52 17.49
N PRO A 342 16.26 -10.37 18.81
CA PRO A 342 17.15 -9.33 19.35
C PRO A 342 18.63 -9.53 18.98
N GLU A 343 19.11 -10.78 18.97
CA GLU A 343 20.56 -11.04 18.86
C GLU A 343 21.04 -11.54 17.49
N LYS A 344 20.18 -12.22 16.71
CA LYS A 344 20.60 -12.86 15.44
C LYS A 344 20.75 -11.90 14.27
N ASN A 345 20.33 -10.64 14.41
CA ASN A 345 20.35 -9.65 13.35
C ASN A 345 21.56 -8.72 13.49
N VAL A 346 22.74 -9.23 13.12
CA VAL A 346 24.02 -8.51 13.14
C VAL A 346 24.57 -8.27 11.72
N ALA A 347 25.28 -7.16 11.54
CA ALA A 347 26.03 -6.83 10.34
C ALA A 347 27.53 -6.93 10.64
N ILE A 348 28.29 -7.55 9.73
CA ILE A 348 29.74 -7.70 9.86
C ILE A 348 30.42 -6.50 9.17
N ASP A 349 31.24 -5.76 9.91
CA ASP A 349 32.07 -4.68 9.37
C ASP A 349 33.17 -5.27 8.47
N SER A 350 33.20 -4.89 7.19
CA SER A 350 34.14 -5.44 6.21
C SER A 350 35.59 -5.00 6.43
N LYS A 351 35.86 -4.03 7.30
CA LYS A 351 37.21 -3.56 7.63
C LYS A 351 37.70 -4.04 9.00
N SER A 352 36.83 -4.04 10.02
CA SER A 352 37.21 -4.44 11.38
C SER A 352 36.84 -5.88 11.74
N GLY A 353 35.94 -6.52 10.98
CA GLY A 353 35.43 -7.87 11.29
C GLY A 353 34.46 -7.91 12.48
N GLU A 354 34.15 -6.76 13.09
CA GLU A 354 33.25 -6.67 14.24
C GLU A 354 31.79 -6.90 13.82
N GLU A 355 31.07 -7.63 14.66
CA GLU A 355 29.62 -7.78 14.56
C GLU A 355 28.92 -6.58 15.21
N LYS A 356 28.15 -5.83 14.42
CA LYS A 356 27.34 -4.71 14.89
C LYS A 356 25.85 -5.05 14.82
N PRO A 357 25.07 -4.85 15.91
CA PRO A 357 23.63 -5.02 15.88
C PRO A 357 22.98 -4.16 14.78
N ILE A 358 22.04 -4.75 14.05
CA ILE A 358 21.25 -4.03 13.06
C ILE A 358 20.10 -3.35 13.78
N ASP A 359 19.97 -2.03 13.61
CA ASP A 359 18.83 -1.27 14.10
C ASP A 359 17.55 -1.66 13.33
N PRO A 360 16.55 -2.29 14.00
CA PRO A 360 15.31 -2.70 13.35
C PRO A 360 14.44 -1.54 12.86
N GLU A 361 14.58 -0.33 13.42
CA GLU A 361 13.75 0.82 13.07
C GLU A 361 14.12 1.44 11.73
N LEU A 362 15.36 1.19 11.26
CA LEU A 362 15.90 1.68 10.01
C LEU A 362 15.66 0.74 8.83
N ILE A 363 15.02 -0.41 9.05
CA ILE A 363 14.73 -1.40 8.01
C ILE A 363 13.62 -0.89 7.10
N LEU A 364 13.83 -0.95 5.78
CA LEU A 364 12.83 -0.56 4.78
C LEU A 364 11.74 -1.64 4.63
N ALA A 365 10.48 -1.21 4.50
CA ALA A 365 9.32 -2.09 4.41
C ALA A 365 9.33 -2.99 3.16
N ASP A 366 9.90 -2.55 2.05
CA ASP A 366 10.00 -3.32 0.79
C ASP A 366 11.29 -4.14 0.68
N SER A 367 12.12 -4.15 1.72
CA SER A 367 13.36 -4.91 1.73
C SER A 367 13.07 -6.39 1.50
N ARG A 368 13.80 -6.98 0.55
CA ARG A 368 13.83 -8.43 0.29
C ARG A 368 14.97 -9.14 1.03
N LYS A 369 15.80 -8.40 1.77
CA LYS A 369 16.81 -9.00 2.63
C LYS A 369 16.11 -9.75 3.76
N LYS A 370 16.57 -10.97 4.05
CA LYS A 370 16.02 -11.79 5.12
C LYS A 370 16.67 -11.41 6.45
N TYR A 371 15.84 -11.33 7.47
CA TYR A 371 16.21 -11.10 8.86
C TYR A 371 15.54 -12.17 9.72
N TRP A 372 16.00 -12.29 10.96
CA TRP A 372 15.48 -13.25 11.92
C TRP A 372 14.31 -12.67 12.70
N PHE A 373 13.19 -13.40 12.74
CA PHE A 373 11.96 -13.06 13.45
C PHE A 373 11.43 -14.26 14.24
N TYR A 374 10.57 -13.98 15.21
CA TYR A 374 9.65 -14.93 15.83
C TYR A 374 8.35 -15.01 15.02
N CYS A 375 7.85 -16.21 14.75
CA CYS A 375 6.49 -16.36 14.21
C CYS A 375 5.46 -16.25 15.35
N PHE A 376 4.17 -16.32 15.05
CA PHE A 376 3.11 -16.29 16.06
C PHE A 376 3.13 -17.47 17.04
N TYR A 377 3.87 -18.53 16.73
CA TYR A 377 4.08 -19.71 17.57
C TYR A 377 5.51 -19.77 18.13
N GLU A 378 6.16 -18.61 18.26
CA GLU A 378 7.51 -18.43 18.86
C GLU A 378 8.68 -19.11 18.14
N HIS A 379 8.47 -19.75 16.98
CA HIS A 379 9.58 -20.29 16.19
C HIS A 379 10.47 -19.17 15.63
N ILE A 380 11.77 -19.39 15.70
CA ILE A 380 12.77 -18.53 15.08
C ILE A 380 12.89 -18.88 13.59
N TYR A 381 12.65 -17.91 12.71
CA TYR A 381 12.72 -18.13 11.27
C TYR A 381 13.22 -16.89 10.52
N GLN A 382 13.61 -17.09 9.27
CA GLN A 382 14.06 -16.02 8.39
C GLN A 382 12.96 -15.61 7.42
N ALA A 383 12.64 -14.32 7.41
CA ALA A 383 11.73 -13.70 6.45
C ALA A 383 12.23 -12.30 6.09
N SER A 384 11.77 -11.78 4.97
CA SER A 384 11.98 -10.39 4.58
C SER A 384 10.78 -9.51 4.98
N PRO A 385 10.99 -8.22 5.27
CA PRO A 385 9.91 -7.25 5.51
C PRO A 385 8.82 -7.28 4.43
N ALA A 386 9.22 -7.40 3.16
CA ALA A 386 8.28 -7.49 2.04
C ALA A 386 7.40 -8.75 2.09
N GLU A 387 7.98 -9.92 2.45
CA GLU A 387 7.23 -11.18 2.60
C GLU A 387 6.26 -11.11 3.79
N LEU A 388 6.71 -10.55 4.92
CA LEU A 388 5.90 -10.39 6.14
C LEU A 388 4.70 -9.46 5.94
N LEU A 389 4.88 -8.34 5.22
CA LEU A 389 3.79 -7.41 4.92
C LEU A 389 2.81 -7.97 3.89
N ALA A 390 3.29 -8.78 2.95
CA ALA A 390 2.43 -9.46 1.98
C ALA A 390 1.72 -10.70 2.56
N GLY A 391 2.05 -11.14 3.78
CA GLY A 391 1.48 -12.32 4.42
C GLY A 391 1.82 -13.64 3.70
N VAL A 392 2.94 -13.65 2.96
CA VAL A 392 3.44 -14.83 2.23
C VAL A 392 4.68 -15.43 2.90
N ASP A 393 5.06 -14.91 4.06
CA ASP A 393 6.14 -15.47 4.85
C ASP A 393 5.79 -16.88 5.32
N GLN A 394 6.64 -17.83 4.99
CA GLN A 394 6.47 -19.23 5.39
C GLN A 394 7.49 -19.55 6.47
N CYS A 395 7.05 -19.57 7.72
CA CYS A 395 7.83 -20.18 8.77
C CYS A 395 7.91 -21.69 8.46
N ARG A 396 9.10 -22.20 8.13
CA ARG A 396 9.29 -23.63 7.81
C ARG A 396 8.87 -24.55 8.95
N SER A 397 9.00 -24.08 10.21
CA SER A 397 8.52 -24.78 11.39
C SER A 397 6.99 -24.73 11.55
N CYS A 398 6.30 -23.81 10.88
CA CYS A 398 4.83 -23.74 10.82
C CYS A 398 4.25 -24.24 9.50
N ALA A 399 5.07 -24.50 8.48
CA ALA A 399 4.61 -25.02 7.20
C ALA A 399 4.06 -26.43 7.46
N LEU A 400 2.74 -26.50 7.65
CA LEU A 400 1.99 -27.72 7.91
C LEU A 400 2.40 -28.77 6.89
N LEU A 401 3.04 -29.83 7.36
CA LEU A 401 3.23 -31.01 6.54
C LEU A 401 1.84 -31.61 6.30
N PRO A 402 1.44 -31.94 5.06
CA PRO A 402 0.10 -32.49 4.80
C PRO A 402 -0.21 -33.75 5.62
N ASP A 403 0.81 -34.58 5.89
CA ASP A 403 0.75 -35.78 6.72
C ASP A 403 1.65 -35.64 7.97
N ASN A 404 1.12 -35.07 9.04
CA ASN A 404 1.87 -34.73 10.25
C ASN A 404 1.24 -35.35 11.52
N VAL A 405 1.90 -35.22 12.67
CA VAL A 405 1.40 -35.82 13.91
C VAL A 405 0.09 -35.18 14.40
N ASP A 406 -0.11 -33.90 14.11
CA ASP A 406 -1.32 -33.15 14.48
C ASP A 406 -2.58 -33.73 13.82
N ASN A 407 -2.48 -34.09 12.53
CA ASN A 407 -3.62 -34.56 11.74
C ASN A 407 -3.62 -36.08 11.43
N ALA A 408 -2.60 -36.83 11.85
CA ALA A 408 -2.53 -38.27 11.58
C ALA A 408 -3.59 -39.10 12.32
N ARG A 409 -3.94 -38.72 13.54
CA ARG A 409 -4.93 -39.43 14.37
C ARG A 409 -5.47 -38.51 15.47
N GLU A 410 -6.78 -38.59 15.70
CA GLU A 410 -7.46 -37.86 16.77
C GLU A 410 -6.84 -38.14 18.16
N GLY A 411 -6.63 -37.09 18.94
CA GLY A 411 -6.06 -37.16 20.29
C GLY A 411 -4.56 -37.52 20.36
N LEU A 412 -3.87 -37.66 19.22
CA LEU A 412 -2.43 -37.96 19.22
C LEU A 412 -1.58 -36.72 19.52
N ALA A 413 -1.97 -35.56 18.96
CA ALA A 413 -1.31 -34.28 19.19
C ALA A 413 -1.29 -33.89 20.68
N GLU A 414 -2.39 -34.18 21.39
CA GLU A 414 -2.54 -33.96 22.83
C GLU A 414 -1.54 -34.76 23.67
N GLN A 415 -1.01 -35.85 23.11
CA GLN A 415 -0.01 -36.68 23.76
C GLN A 415 1.42 -36.24 23.48
N TRP A 416 1.63 -35.14 22.76
CA TRP A 416 2.95 -34.62 22.45
C TRP A 416 3.58 -33.94 23.65
N PHE A 417 4.82 -34.31 23.99
CA PHE A 417 5.51 -33.66 25.12
C PHE A 417 6.44 -32.54 24.64
N GLN A 418 5.88 -31.34 24.47
CA GLN A 418 6.58 -30.20 23.87
C GLN A 418 7.87 -29.82 24.60
N GLU A 419 7.85 -29.76 25.94
CA GLU A 419 9.00 -29.35 26.78
C GLU A 419 10.25 -30.22 26.56
N ARG A 420 10.07 -31.48 26.15
CA ARG A 420 11.18 -32.42 25.90
C ARG A 420 11.53 -32.61 24.42
N ASN A 421 10.75 -32.03 23.51
CA ASN A 421 10.94 -32.19 22.06
C ASN A 421 11.57 -30.96 21.39
N GLY A 422 11.85 -29.89 22.14
CA GLY A 422 12.51 -28.68 21.65
C GLY A 422 11.74 -28.05 20.49
N ASP A 423 12.40 -27.84 19.36
CA ASP A 423 11.81 -27.21 18.17
C ASP A 423 10.83 -28.12 17.40
N ARG A 424 10.71 -29.41 17.77
CA ARG A 424 9.78 -30.33 17.12
C ARG A 424 8.39 -30.19 17.71
N THR A 425 7.39 -30.05 16.85
CA THR A 425 5.98 -29.89 17.16
C THR A 425 5.15 -30.94 16.42
N PRO A 426 3.88 -31.16 16.79
CA PRO A 426 3.01 -32.09 16.09
C PRO A 426 2.83 -31.76 14.59
N TRP A 427 2.70 -30.48 14.24
CA TRP A 427 2.46 -30.03 12.85
C TRP A 427 3.71 -30.01 11.97
N ASN A 428 4.91 -29.96 12.55
CA ASN A 428 6.18 -29.95 11.82
C ASN A 428 6.90 -31.31 11.78
N THR A 429 6.30 -32.33 12.41
CA THR A 429 6.83 -33.69 12.43
C THR A 429 5.98 -34.58 11.53
N ALA A 430 6.61 -35.18 10.51
CA ALA A 430 5.92 -36.09 9.60
C ALA A 430 5.39 -37.34 10.32
N ALA A 431 4.14 -37.73 10.06
CA ALA A 431 3.50 -38.90 10.67
C ALA A 431 4.26 -40.21 10.39
N GLY A 432 4.89 -40.32 9.22
CA GLY A 432 5.70 -41.48 8.83
C GLY A 432 7.12 -41.53 9.42
N CYS A 433 7.51 -40.56 10.23
CA CYS A 433 8.89 -40.44 10.73
C CYS A 433 9.25 -41.56 11.72
N ARG A 434 10.44 -42.16 11.58
CA ARG A 434 10.95 -43.19 12.51
C ARG A 434 11.80 -42.63 13.66
N SER A 435 11.92 -41.31 13.79
CA SER A 435 12.60 -40.71 14.93
C SER A 435 11.82 -40.93 16.22
N LYS A 436 12.53 -41.22 17.31
CA LYS A 436 11.97 -41.24 18.66
C LYS A 436 11.78 -39.81 19.16
N VAL A 437 10.61 -39.56 19.74
CA VAL A 437 10.23 -38.30 20.40
C VAL A 437 9.59 -38.62 21.74
N TRP A 438 9.51 -37.63 22.61
CA TRP A 438 8.85 -37.73 23.90
C TRP A 438 7.35 -37.54 23.78
N TRP A 439 6.61 -38.42 24.45
CA TRP A 439 5.16 -38.42 24.54
C TRP A 439 4.75 -38.35 26.00
N LYS A 440 3.58 -37.77 26.26
CA LYS A 440 2.98 -37.66 27.58
C LYS A 440 1.48 -37.90 27.51
N CYS A 441 0.93 -38.80 28.32
CA CYS A 441 -0.52 -39.01 28.40
C CYS A 441 -1.07 -38.36 29.67
N GLN A 442 -2.28 -37.80 29.60
CA GLN A 442 -2.91 -37.14 30.76
C GLN A 442 -3.51 -38.12 31.78
N ALA A 443 -3.48 -39.43 31.50
CA ALA A 443 -4.04 -40.46 32.39
C ALA A 443 -3.22 -40.67 33.68
N GLY A 444 -1.98 -40.21 33.73
CA GLY A 444 -1.14 -40.30 34.92
C GLY A 444 0.00 -39.29 34.92
N PRO A 445 0.42 -38.82 36.11
CA PRO A 445 1.45 -37.78 36.22
C PRO A 445 2.84 -38.24 35.76
N ASP A 446 3.10 -39.56 35.78
CA ASP A 446 4.35 -40.20 35.39
C ASP A 446 4.29 -40.86 33.99
N HIS A 447 3.21 -40.61 33.23
CA HIS A 447 3.03 -41.20 31.90
C HIS A 447 3.84 -40.46 30.84
N GLU A 448 5.17 -40.49 30.95
CA GLU A 448 6.12 -39.89 30.01
C GLU A 448 6.98 -40.99 29.39
N TRP A 449 7.04 -41.08 28.05
CA TRP A 449 7.84 -42.13 27.39
C TRP A 449 8.39 -41.68 26.04
N MET A 450 9.45 -42.34 25.58
CA MET A 450 9.96 -42.20 24.22
C MET A 450 9.40 -43.28 23.29
N ALA A 451 8.87 -42.88 22.15
CA ALA A 451 8.43 -43.79 21.09
C ALA A 451 8.67 -43.17 19.71
N GLU A 452 8.80 -44.01 18.69
CA GLU A 452 8.87 -43.56 17.30
C GLU A 452 7.54 -42.95 16.86
N VAL A 453 7.60 -41.86 16.10
CA VAL A 453 6.40 -41.21 15.56
C VAL A 453 5.58 -42.17 14.69
N TYR A 454 6.23 -42.93 13.82
CA TYR A 454 5.61 -43.95 12.98
C TYR A 454 4.80 -44.98 13.77
N GLN A 455 5.33 -45.47 14.90
CA GLN A 455 4.64 -46.46 15.75
C GLN A 455 3.36 -45.89 16.37
N ARG A 456 3.31 -44.57 16.55
CA ARG A 456 2.24 -43.85 17.22
C ARG A 456 1.19 -43.36 16.23
N ALA A 457 1.63 -42.63 15.21
CA ALA A 457 0.79 -42.03 14.19
C ALA A 457 0.24 -43.05 13.18
N ILE A 458 1.06 -44.03 12.75
CA ILE A 458 0.67 -44.98 11.68
C ILE A 458 0.26 -46.34 12.24
N LYS A 459 1.03 -46.90 13.19
CA LYS A 459 0.70 -48.20 13.82
C LYS A 459 -0.30 -48.07 14.97
N GLY A 460 -0.53 -46.86 15.48
CA GLY A 460 -1.57 -46.61 16.49
C GLY A 460 -1.27 -47.16 17.88
N THR A 461 0.00 -47.26 18.29
CA THR A 461 0.36 -47.79 19.62
C THR A 461 -0.01 -46.84 20.76
N ASP A 462 -0.77 -47.33 21.74
CA ASP A 462 -1.21 -46.52 22.88
C ASP A 462 -0.13 -46.29 23.94
N CYS A 463 -0.43 -45.44 24.93
CA CYS A 463 0.41 -45.21 26.11
C CYS A 463 0.81 -46.55 26.76
N PRO A 464 2.12 -46.82 26.98
CA PRO A 464 2.58 -48.08 27.53
C PRO A 464 2.17 -48.28 29.00
N PHE A 465 1.93 -47.20 29.75
CA PHE A 465 1.46 -47.25 31.13
C PHE A 465 -0.03 -47.60 31.18
N CYS A 466 -0.89 -46.92 30.42
CA CYS A 466 -2.32 -47.25 30.32
C CYS A 466 -2.55 -48.68 29.82
N ALA A 467 -1.71 -49.13 28.89
CA ALA A 467 -1.78 -50.49 28.35
C ALA A 467 -1.09 -51.54 29.23
N ASN A 468 -0.70 -51.21 30.48
CA ASN A 468 -0.10 -52.13 31.45
C ASN A 468 1.20 -52.81 30.96
N ARG A 469 1.90 -52.19 30.00
CA ARG A 469 3.21 -52.65 29.48
C ARG A 469 4.38 -52.09 30.27
N GLN A 470 4.18 -50.96 30.94
CA GLN A 470 5.13 -50.35 31.87
C GLN A 470 4.44 -50.03 33.20
N VAL A 471 5.20 -50.06 34.28
CA VAL A 471 4.70 -49.72 35.62
C VAL A 471 4.60 -48.21 35.79
N SER A 472 3.52 -47.76 36.43
CA SER A 472 3.23 -46.39 36.79
C SER A 472 2.58 -46.37 38.17
N VAL A 473 2.64 -45.22 38.84
CA VAL A 473 1.88 -44.99 40.08
C VAL A 473 0.38 -45.27 39.93
N THR A 474 -0.16 -45.21 38.71
CA THR A 474 -1.57 -45.45 38.39
C THR A 474 -1.93 -46.93 38.20
N ASN A 475 -0.97 -47.81 37.92
CA ASN A 475 -1.24 -49.22 37.59
C ASN A 475 -0.43 -50.23 38.42
N SER A 476 0.35 -49.74 39.39
CA SER A 476 1.16 -50.59 40.25
C SER A 476 0.30 -51.50 41.15
N LEU A 477 0.85 -52.65 41.54
CA LEU A 477 0.22 -53.60 42.45
C LEU A 477 -0.11 -52.91 43.79
N ARG A 478 0.78 -52.03 44.27
CA ARG A 478 0.55 -51.25 45.49
C ARG A 478 -0.70 -50.37 45.39
N THR A 479 -0.88 -49.71 44.24
CA THR A 479 -2.01 -48.78 44.03
C THR A 479 -3.32 -49.53 43.85
N ILE A 480 -3.34 -50.57 43.00
CA ILE A 480 -4.59 -51.25 42.62
C ILE A 480 -5.02 -52.32 43.63
N HIS A 481 -4.07 -53.04 44.24
CA HIS A 481 -4.35 -54.13 45.17
C HIS A 481 -3.49 -54.05 46.44
N PRO A 482 -3.74 -53.07 47.33
CA PRO A 482 -2.92 -52.84 48.53
C PRO A 482 -2.87 -54.05 49.47
N GLU A 483 -3.92 -54.86 49.53
CA GLU A 483 -3.93 -56.08 50.35
C GLU A 483 -3.03 -57.19 49.80
N LEU A 484 -2.97 -57.34 48.47
CA LEU A 484 -1.99 -58.26 47.85
C LEU A 484 -0.57 -57.71 47.99
N ALA A 485 -0.40 -56.40 47.88
CA ALA A 485 0.90 -55.75 48.04
C ALA A 485 1.55 -56.05 49.40
N LYS A 486 0.76 -56.23 50.47
CA LYS A 486 1.25 -56.64 51.80
C LYS A 486 1.88 -58.05 51.82
N LEU A 487 1.47 -58.92 50.90
CA LEU A 487 1.98 -60.29 50.79
C LEU A 487 3.24 -60.39 49.92
N MET A 488 3.59 -59.32 49.19
CA MET A 488 4.79 -59.25 48.35
C MET A 488 5.93 -58.59 49.14
N HIS A 489 7.02 -59.34 49.35
CA HIS A 489 8.21 -58.83 50.03
C HIS A 489 9.37 -58.64 49.04
N ALA A 490 10.11 -57.54 49.20
CA ALA A 490 11.20 -57.16 48.30
C ALA A 490 12.35 -58.16 48.33
N ASP A 491 12.69 -58.70 49.50
CA ASP A 491 13.78 -59.66 49.68
C ASP A 491 13.60 -60.93 48.85
N ASP A 492 12.35 -61.36 48.63
CA ASP A 492 12.07 -62.52 47.79
C ASP A 492 12.07 -62.18 46.29
N ASN A 493 11.92 -60.91 45.93
CA ASN A 493 11.69 -60.45 44.56
C ASN A 493 12.85 -59.58 44.04
N ALA A 494 14.08 -59.90 44.46
CA ALA A 494 15.30 -59.20 44.04
C ALA A 494 15.23 -57.68 44.23
N GLY A 495 14.68 -57.24 45.38
CA GLY A 495 14.54 -55.84 45.74
C GLY A 495 13.33 -55.13 45.11
N ARG A 496 12.57 -55.76 44.21
CA ARG A 496 11.36 -55.15 43.64
C ARG A 496 10.27 -55.05 44.68
N THR A 497 9.66 -53.88 44.78
CA THR A 497 8.52 -53.62 45.65
C THR A 497 7.20 -53.78 44.89
N ALA A 498 6.08 -53.76 45.61
CA ALA A 498 4.76 -53.74 44.98
C ALA A 498 4.50 -52.47 44.13
N SER A 499 5.30 -51.41 44.28
CA SER A 499 5.23 -50.23 43.41
C SER A 499 5.88 -50.46 42.05
N ASP A 500 6.75 -51.47 41.92
CA ASP A 500 7.54 -51.77 40.71
C ASP A 500 6.91 -52.86 39.84
N VAL A 501 5.70 -53.32 40.19
CA VAL A 501 5.01 -54.41 39.53
C VAL A 501 3.64 -53.93 39.05
N VAL A 502 3.34 -54.17 37.77
CA VAL A 502 2.00 -53.91 37.22
C VAL A 502 0.99 -54.88 37.81
N ALA A 503 -0.16 -54.36 38.26
CA ALA A 503 -1.19 -55.14 38.95
C ALA A 503 -1.80 -56.27 38.10
N THR A 504 -1.72 -56.18 36.77
CA THR A 504 -2.24 -57.21 35.84
C THR A 504 -1.15 -58.15 35.32
N THR A 505 0.03 -58.19 35.93
CA THR A 505 1.12 -59.03 35.44
C THR A 505 0.73 -60.52 35.44
N THR A 506 0.99 -61.19 34.32
CA THR A 506 0.91 -62.65 34.17
C THR A 506 2.20 -63.35 34.55
N LYS A 507 3.29 -62.60 34.76
CA LYS A 507 4.57 -63.17 35.21
C LYS A 507 4.45 -63.59 36.67
N ALA A 508 4.96 -64.78 36.99
CA ALA A 508 5.00 -65.26 38.36
C ALA A 508 5.93 -64.38 39.20
N ILE A 509 5.47 -64.03 40.41
CA ILE A 509 6.25 -63.36 41.45
C ILE A 509 6.13 -64.15 42.76
N LYS A 510 7.07 -63.93 43.67
CA LYS A 510 7.11 -64.63 44.97
C LYS A 510 6.26 -63.90 46.00
N TRP A 511 5.46 -64.67 46.72
CA TRP A 511 4.54 -64.22 47.77
C TRP A 511 4.87 -64.90 49.09
N ARG A 512 4.67 -64.22 50.22
CA ARG A 512 4.66 -64.85 51.55
C ARG A 512 3.21 -65.05 52.01
N CYS A 513 2.89 -66.27 52.40
CA CYS A 513 1.62 -66.63 53.00
C CYS A 513 1.59 -66.18 54.46
N PRO A 514 0.42 -65.89 55.07
CA PRO A 514 0.32 -65.65 56.52
C PRO A 514 0.89 -66.77 57.40
N CYS A 515 0.98 -68.01 56.89
CA CYS A 515 1.65 -69.13 57.56
C CYS A 515 3.19 -69.13 57.36
N SER A 516 3.77 -68.01 56.92
CA SER A 516 5.19 -67.78 56.64
C SER A 516 5.82 -68.59 55.49
N LYS A 517 5.04 -69.40 54.75
CA LYS A 517 5.54 -70.13 53.57
C LYS A 517 5.57 -69.23 52.34
N THR A 518 6.64 -69.35 51.55
CA THR A 518 6.76 -68.69 50.24
C THR A 518 6.13 -69.52 49.13
N TYR A 519 5.58 -68.85 48.11
CA TYR A 519 5.02 -69.51 46.92
C TYR A 519 5.04 -68.56 45.71
N GLU A 520 5.03 -69.10 44.50
CA GLU A 520 5.14 -68.34 43.26
C GLU A 520 3.87 -68.40 42.42
N ARG A 521 3.29 -67.23 42.12
CA ARG A 521 2.10 -67.07 41.27
C ARG A 521 2.09 -65.70 40.62
N SER A 522 1.37 -65.54 39.52
CA SER A 522 1.12 -64.21 38.96
C SER A 522 0.06 -63.47 39.76
N VAL A 523 0.02 -62.14 39.65
CA VAL A 523 -1.02 -61.33 40.32
C VAL A 523 -2.40 -61.69 39.79
N GLN A 524 -2.54 -61.85 38.46
CA GLN A 524 -3.80 -62.27 37.86
C GLN A 524 -4.31 -63.59 38.46
N HIS A 525 -3.41 -64.57 38.63
CA HIS A 525 -3.78 -65.86 39.21
C HIS A 525 -4.16 -65.74 40.71
N MET A 526 -3.54 -64.82 41.44
CA MET A 526 -3.92 -64.51 42.82
C MET A 526 -5.34 -63.93 42.93
N LEU A 527 -5.73 -63.08 41.97
CA LEU A 527 -7.07 -62.50 41.88
C LEU A 527 -8.13 -63.54 41.50
N GLU A 528 -7.85 -64.39 40.49
CA GLU A 528 -8.80 -65.37 39.98
C GLU A 528 -9.02 -66.58 40.91
N ARG A 529 -7.95 -67.02 41.58
CA ARG A 529 -7.96 -68.28 42.34
C ARG A 529 -7.84 -68.06 43.85
N GLY A 530 -7.75 -66.82 44.32
CA GLY A 530 -7.53 -66.49 45.72
C GLY A 530 -6.07 -66.67 46.18
N THR A 531 -5.79 -66.11 47.36
CA THR A 531 -4.47 -66.08 47.99
C THR A 531 -4.15 -67.38 48.75
N GLY A 532 -2.92 -67.49 49.25
CA GLY A 532 -2.52 -68.57 50.15
C GLY A 532 -1.70 -69.68 49.48
N CYS A 533 -0.78 -70.26 50.26
CA CYS A 533 0.04 -71.38 49.80
C CYS A 533 -0.81 -72.66 49.63
N SER A 534 -0.28 -73.63 48.88
CA SER A 534 -0.97 -74.90 48.61
C SER A 534 -1.40 -75.65 49.88
N ALA A 535 -0.65 -75.53 50.97
CA ALA A 535 -1.00 -76.13 52.26
C ALA A 535 -2.22 -75.44 52.90
N CYS A 536 -2.21 -74.11 53.05
CA CYS A 536 -3.32 -73.36 53.62
C CYS A 536 -4.61 -73.54 52.80
N ARG A 537 -4.51 -73.52 51.47
CA ARG A 537 -5.69 -73.71 50.59
C ARG A 537 -6.29 -75.12 50.70
N LYS A 538 -5.47 -76.14 50.93
CA LYS A 538 -5.98 -77.50 51.22
C LYS A 538 -6.73 -77.55 52.55
N ILE A 539 -6.21 -76.90 53.59
CA ILE A 539 -6.85 -76.82 54.91
C ILE A 539 -8.19 -76.09 54.81
N GLU A 540 -8.23 -74.93 54.14
CA GLU A 540 -9.49 -74.20 53.90
C GLU A 540 -10.50 -75.03 53.11
N ALA A 541 -10.08 -75.71 52.04
CA ALA A 541 -10.96 -76.55 51.24
C ALA A 541 -11.54 -77.72 52.05
N LEU A 542 -10.75 -78.33 52.95
CA LEU A 542 -11.22 -79.38 53.86
C LEU A 542 -12.21 -78.82 54.89
N ALA A 543 -11.93 -77.65 55.46
CA ALA A 543 -12.83 -76.99 56.41
C ALA A 543 -14.19 -76.60 55.78
N ILE A 544 -14.20 -76.12 54.53
CA ILE A 544 -15.42 -75.82 53.77
C ILE A 544 -16.22 -77.10 53.52
N LYS A 545 -15.57 -78.20 53.10
CA LYS A 545 -16.23 -79.50 52.90
C LYS A 545 -16.81 -80.06 54.18
N GLN A 546 -16.13 -79.90 55.31
CA GLN A 546 -16.66 -80.34 56.61
C GLN A 546 -17.89 -79.52 57.01
N LYS A 547 -17.83 -78.19 56.92
CA LYS A 547 -19.00 -77.33 57.18
C LYS A 547 -20.18 -77.64 56.28
N ALA A 548 -19.94 -77.97 55.00
CA ALA A 548 -21.01 -78.35 54.08
C ALA A 548 -21.64 -79.71 54.43
N LYS A 549 -20.85 -80.64 54.99
CA LYS A 549 -21.37 -81.91 55.53
C LYS A 549 -22.13 -81.73 56.84
N ASP A 550 -21.72 -80.80 57.68
CA ASP A 550 -22.38 -80.53 58.96
C ASP A 550 -23.70 -79.73 58.78
N TYR A 551 -23.93 -79.14 57.60
CA TYR A 551 -25.14 -78.38 57.24
C TYR A 551 -26.21 -79.22 56.51
N CYS A 552 -25.85 -80.38 55.97
CA CYS A 552 -26.74 -81.36 55.36
C CYS A 552 -27.05 -82.47 56.37
#